data_AF-A0A3D2UE60-F1
#
_entry.id   AF-A0A3D2UE60-F1
#
_cell.length_a   1.000
_cell.length_b   1.000
_cell.length_c   1.000
_cell.angle_alpha   90.00
_cell.angle_beta   90.00
_cell.angle_gamma   90.00
#
_symmetry.space_group_name_H-M   'P 1'
#
loop_
_entity.id
_entity.type
_entity.pdbx_description
1 polymer ?
#
loop_
_entity_poly.entity_id
_entity_poly.type
_entity_poly.pdbx_seq_one_letter_code
_entity_poly.pdbx_strand_id
1 'polypeptide(L)'
;MVDQYLEIADEADKAVEASEPGMLFHNFDSDPDDPLVFCWTEVYQNSEALLAHVSNPPVGNYVEKHAELADDLSLEIYGDISQEVTDTIAEMGVPMKHFQRTRVGYIRNENFS
;
A
#
# COMPACT_ATOMS: atom_id res chain seq x y z
N MET A 1 -15.19 -5.02 -15.71
CA MET A 1 -13.72 -5.06 -15.50
C MET A 1 -13.35 -3.96 -14.52
N VAL A 2 -13.49 -2.66 -14.85
CA VAL A 2 -13.26 -1.58 -13.87
C VAL A 2 -14.14 -1.71 -12.62
N ASP A 3 -15.46 -1.93 -12.77
CA ASP A 3 -16.35 -2.09 -11.60
C ASP A 3 -15.95 -3.28 -10.71
N GLN A 4 -15.53 -4.40 -11.31
CA GLN A 4 -15.04 -5.58 -10.58
C GLN A 4 -13.72 -5.28 -9.86
N TYR A 5 -12.85 -4.48 -10.47
CA TYR A 5 -11.62 -4.03 -9.85
C TYR A 5 -11.92 -3.11 -8.65
N LEU A 6 -12.88 -2.20 -8.79
CA LEU A 6 -13.33 -1.34 -7.68
C LEU A 6 -13.99 -2.16 -6.55
N GLU A 7 -14.71 -3.23 -6.87
CA GLU A 7 -15.26 -4.14 -5.85
C GLU A 7 -14.16 -4.81 -5.02
N ILE A 8 -13.10 -5.34 -5.65
CA ILE A 8 -12.00 -5.97 -4.88
C ILE A 8 -11.19 -4.93 -4.08
N ALA A 9 -11.08 -3.70 -4.59
CA ALA A 9 -10.42 -2.60 -3.89
C ALA A 9 -11.23 -2.17 -2.66
N ASP A 10 -12.55 -2.03 -2.78
CA ASP A 10 -13.47 -1.72 -1.68
C ASP A 10 -13.51 -2.82 -0.60
N GLU A 11 -13.45 -4.10 -1.01
CA GLU A 11 -13.31 -5.22 -0.07
C GLU A 11 -12.00 -5.14 0.74
N ALA A 12 -10.88 -4.84 0.07
CA ALA A 12 -9.58 -4.70 0.72
C ALA A 12 -9.56 -3.49 1.66
N ASP A 13 -10.05 -2.34 1.21
CA ASP A 13 -10.13 -1.10 1.98
C ASP A 13 -10.88 -1.29 3.30
N LYS A 14 -12.08 -1.87 3.24
CA LYS A 14 -12.89 -2.14 4.44
C LYS A 14 -12.22 -3.11 5.39
N ALA A 15 -11.49 -4.10 4.87
CA ALA A 15 -10.76 -5.06 5.69
C ALA A 15 -9.57 -4.40 6.38
N VAL A 16 -8.85 -3.52 5.68
CA VAL A 16 -7.75 -2.71 6.21
C VAL A 16 -8.26 -1.76 7.29
N GLU A 17 -9.31 -0.98 7.02
CA GLU A 17 -9.93 -0.06 7.99
C GLU A 17 -10.29 -0.78 9.30
N ALA A 18 -10.84 -2.00 9.19
CA ALA A 18 -11.27 -2.77 10.34
C ALA A 18 -10.12 -3.42 11.13
N SER A 19 -8.98 -3.70 10.51
CA SER A 19 -7.92 -4.54 11.10
C SER A 19 -6.59 -3.83 11.35
N GLU A 20 -6.37 -2.66 10.75
CA GLU A 20 -5.07 -1.97 10.77
C GLU A 20 -5.16 -0.58 11.45
N PRO A 21 -5.09 -0.51 12.79
CA PRO A 21 -5.15 0.78 13.49
C PRO A 21 -3.96 1.71 13.20
N GLY A 22 -2.86 1.18 12.66
CA GLY A 22 -1.68 1.94 12.23
C GLY A 22 -1.75 2.46 10.79
N MET A 23 -2.81 2.15 10.04
CA MET A 23 -3.12 2.75 8.74
C MET A 23 -3.78 4.10 8.96
N LEU A 24 -3.09 5.19 8.63
CA LEU A 24 -3.56 6.56 8.85
C LEU A 24 -4.33 7.12 7.65
N PHE A 25 -4.05 6.60 6.47
CA PHE A 25 -4.67 7.02 5.20
C PHE A 25 -4.56 5.87 4.21
N HIS A 26 -5.66 5.51 3.57
CA HIS A 26 -5.74 4.43 2.60
C HIS A 26 -6.82 4.81 1.59
N ASN A 27 -6.41 5.33 0.44
CA ASN A 27 -7.31 5.80 -0.59
C ASN A 27 -6.97 5.16 -1.93
N PHE A 28 -8.01 4.81 -2.68
CA PHE A 28 -7.88 4.35 -4.05
C PHE A 28 -8.20 5.47 -5.03
N ASP A 29 -7.14 6.06 -5.60
CA ASP A 29 -7.23 7.26 -6.43
C ASP A 29 -7.11 6.90 -7.92
N SER A 30 -7.89 7.54 -8.78
CA SER A 30 -7.82 7.35 -10.24
C SER A 30 -6.83 8.33 -10.88
N ASP A 31 -6.08 7.88 -11.88
CA ASP A 31 -5.26 8.75 -12.71
C ASP A 31 -6.14 9.73 -13.52
N PRO A 32 -5.80 11.04 -13.56
CA PRO A 32 -6.60 12.04 -14.27
C PRO A 32 -6.52 11.94 -15.80
N ASP A 33 -5.45 11.34 -16.33
CA ASP A 33 -5.14 11.23 -17.75
C ASP A 33 -5.44 9.82 -18.31
N ASP A 34 -5.53 8.79 -17.46
CA ASP A 34 -5.92 7.42 -17.84
C ASP A 34 -6.96 6.79 -16.88
N PRO A 35 -8.22 6.59 -17.31
CA PRO A 35 -9.28 6.04 -16.45
C PRO A 35 -9.12 4.55 -16.09
N LEU A 36 -8.10 3.86 -16.61
CA LEU A 36 -7.78 2.48 -16.27
C LEU A 36 -6.59 2.36 -15.30
N VAL A 37 -5.97 3.48 -14.95
CA VAL A 37 -4.85 3.53 -14.01
C VAL A 37 -5.34 4.04 -12.66
N PHE A 38 -4.92 3.35 -11.61
CA PHE A 38 -5.27 3.67 -10.24
C PHE A 38 -4.03 3.60 -9.34
N CYS A 39 -4.07 4.32 -8.23
CA CYS A 39 -3.01 4.37 -7.25
C CYS A 39 -3.60 4.23 -5.85
N TRP A 40 -3.05 3.31 -5.06
CA TRP A 40 -3.23 3.34 -3.62
C TRP A 40 -2.32 4.41 -3.03
N THR A 41 -2.94 5.42 -2.41
CA THR A 41 -2.22 6.37 -1.58
C THR A 41 -2.34 5.93 -0.13
N GLU A 42 -1.21 5.57 0.47
CA GLU A 42 -1.16 4.94 1.79
C GLU A 42 -0.22 5.70 2.72
N VAL A 43 -0.67 5.94 3.95
CA VAL A 43 0.16 6.54 5.00
C VAL A 43 0.08 5.69 6.25
N TYR A 44 1.26 5.21 6.66
CA TYR A 44 1.41 4.36 7.83
C TYR A 44 1.97 5.15 9.00
N GLN A 45 1.51 4.81 10.20
CA GLN A 45 1.99 5.42 11.43
C GLN A 45 3.49 5.18 11.63
N ASN A 46 3.97 3.98 11.30
CA ASN A 46 5.37 3.59 11.43
C ASN A 46 5.66 2.35 10.57
N SER A 47 6.91 1.87 10.60
CA SER A 47 7.31 0.69 9.83
C SER A 47 6.64 -0.61 10.28
N GLU A 48 6.23 -0.72 11.56
CA GLU A 48 5.52 -1.92 12.05
C GLU A 48 4.10 -1.97 11.48
N ALA A 49 3.44 -0.81 11.34
CA ALA A 49 2.13 -0.71 10.68
C ALA A 49 2.21 -1.13 9.21
N LEU A 50 3.21 -0.67 8.47
CA LEU A 50 3.44 -1.10 7.08
C LEU A 50 3.73 -2.60 7.00
N LEU A 51 4.54 -3.15 7.93
CA LEU A 51 4.80 -4.59 7.99
C LEU A 51 3.52 -5.40 8.22
N ALA A 52 2.66 -4.93 9.13
CA ALA A 52 1.37 -5.56 9.40
C ALA A 52 0.47 -5.54 8.16
N HIS A 53 0.47 -4.44 7.40
CA HIS A 53 -0.30 -4.31 6.16
C HIS A 53 0.17 -5.29 5.07
N VAL A 54 1.47 -5.30 4.74
CA VAL A 54 1.98 -6.19 3.67
C VAL A 54 1.88 -7.67 4.04
N SER A 55 1.72 -7.98 5.34
CA SER A 55 1.48 -9.32 5.85
C SER A 55 -0.01 -9.64 6.04
N ASN A 56 -0.91 -8.69 5.78
CA ASN A 56 -2.34 -8.85 6.05
C ASN A 56 -3.00 -9.74 4.97
N PRO A 57 -3.67 -10.84 5.33
CA PRO A 57 -4.26 -11.75 4.35
C PRO A 57 -5.22 -11.10 3.32
N PRO A 58 -6.06 -10.10 3.67
CA PRO A 58 -6.87 -9.35 2.70
C PRO A 58 -6.04 -8.62 1.64
N VAL A 59 -4.87 -8.08 2.00
CA VAL A 59 -3.94 -7.43 1.07
C VAL A 59 -3.36 -8.46 0.10
N GLY A 60 -2.94 -9.62 0.61
CA GLY A 60 -2.49 -10.74 -0.24
C GLY A 60 -3.58 -11.19 -1.23
N ASN A 61 -4.82 -11.33 -0.76
CA ASN A 61 -5.97 -11.69 -1.61
C ASN A 61 -6.25 -10.62 -2.67
N TYR A 62 -6.11 -9.34 -2.33
CA TYR A 62 -6.21 -8.25 -3.32
C TYR A 62 -5.14 -8.39 -4.41
N VAL A 63 -3.88 -8.65 -4.05
CA VAL A 63 -2.79 -8.83 -5.02
C VAL A 63 -3.03 -10.06 -5.92
N GLU A 64 -3.55 -11.16 -5.36
CA GLU A 64 -3.93 -12.33 -6.15
C GLU A 64 -5.04 -12.00 -7.17
N LYS A 65 -6.11 -11.33 -6.74
CA LYS A 65 -7.21 -10.93 -7.64
C LYS A 65 -6.78 -9.86 -8.64
N HIS A 66 -5.88 -8.95 -8.25
CA HIS A 66 -5.28 -7.95 -9.14
C HIS A 66 -4.62 -8.64 -10.34
N ALA A 67 -3.85 -9.71 -10.11
CA ALA A 67 -3.15 -10.44 -11.16
C ALA A 67 -4.08 -11.09 -12.20
N GLU A 68 -5.38 -11.23 -11.89
CA GLU A 68 -6.40 -11.71 -12.83
C GLU A 68 -7.08 -10.59 -13.62
N LEU A 69 -7.07 -9.35 -13.10
CA LEU A 69 -7.91 -8.24 -13.57
C LEU A 69 -7.13 -7.06 -14.16
N ALA A 70 -5.83 -6.94 -13.88
CA ALA A 70 -4.98 -5.85 -14.30
C ALA A 70 -3.62 -6.33 -14.83
N ASP A 71 -2.95 -5.46 -15.58
CA ASP A 71 -1.72 -5.80 -16.30
C ASP A 71 -0.45 -5.57 -15.47
N ASP A 72 -0.44 -4.57 -14.60
CA ASP A 72 0.77 -4.10 -13.90
C ASP A 72 0.49 -3.66 -12.45
N LEU A 73 1.43 -4.01 -11.56
CA LEU A 73 1.51 -3.52 -10.18
C LEU A 73 2.94 -3.09 -9.87
N SER A 74 3.10 -1.94 -9.22
CA SER A 74 4.39 -1.50 -8.69
C SER A 74 4.21 -0.71 -7.40
N LEU A 75 5.25 -0.69 -6.57
CA LEU A 75 5.26 -0.01 -5.28
C LEU A 75 6.33 1.08 -5.24
N GLU A 76 5.95 2.25 -4.75
CA GLU A 76 6.89 3.29 -4.37
C GLU A 76 6.74 3.58 -2.88
N ILE A 77 7.83 3.37 -2.13
CA ILE A 77 7.83 3.58 -0.67
C ILE A 77 8.69 4.78 -0.34
N TYR A 78 8.14 5.69 0.44
CA TYR A 78 8.79 6.92 0.85
C TYR A 78 8.99 6.95 2.37
N GLY A 79 10.21 7.23 2.82
CA GLY A 79 10.55 7.35 4.23
C GLY A 79 11.47 6.23 4.73
N ASP A 80 11.61 6.15 6.05
CA ASP A 80 12.46 5.17 6.71
C ASP A 80 11.61 3.95 7.11
N ILE A 81 11.94 2.78 6.55
CA ILE A 81 11.29 1.49 6.84
C ILE A 81 12.32 0.48 7.31
N SER A 82 11.87 -0.57 8.00
CA SER A 82 12.72 -1.67 8.44
C SER A 82 13.15 -2.54 7.27
N GLN A 83 14.26 -3.26 7.46
CA GLN A 83 14.71 -4.28 6.50
C GLN A 83 13.66 -5.38 6.33
N GLU A 84 12.94 -5.71 7.40
CA GLU A 84 11.89 -6.73 7.38
C GLU A 84 10.78 -6.38 6.39
N VAL A 85 10.34 -5.12 6.33
CA VAL A 85 9.38 -4.67 5.29
C VAL A 85 9.93 -4.90 3.89
N THR A 86 11.18 -4.51 3.63
CA THR A 86 11.77 -4.68 2.30
C THR A 86 11.92 -6.16 1.91
N ASP A 87 12.24 -7.02 2.87
CA ASP A 87 12.38 -8.46 2.63
C ASP A 87 11.00 -9.09 2.36
N THR A 88 9.98 -8.76 3.14
CA THR A 88 8.60 -9.24 2.94
C THR A 88 8.05 -8.83 1.58
N ILE A 89 8.25 -7.59 1.15
CA ILE A 89 7.79 -7.13 -0.18
C ILE A 89 8.56 -7.82 -1.31
N ALA A 90 9.86 -8.06 -1.14
CA ALA A 90 10.65 -8.78 -2.12
C ALA A 90 10.14 -10.22 -2.34
N GLU A 91 9.63 -10.87 -1.29
CA GLU A 91 9.02 -12.20 -1.38
C GLU A 91 7.70 -12.21 -2.17
N MET A 92 6.96 -11.09 -2.20
CA MET A 92 5.73 -10.95 -2.99
C MET A 92 5.99 -10.88 -4.50
N GLY A 93 7.24 -10.62 -4.92
CA GLY A 93 7.61 -10.52 -6.34
C GLY A 93 7.13 -9.25 -7.04
N VAL A 94 6.63 -8.26 -6.29
CA VAL A 94 6.16 -6.98 -6.82
C VAL A 94 7.34 -6.01 -7.01
N PRO A 95 7.50 -5.37 -8.18
CA PRO A 95 8.50 -4.33 -8.38
C PRO A 95 8.35 -3.20 -7.35
N MET A 96 9.41 -2.96 -6.58
CA MET A 96 9.43 -1.93 -5.54
C MET A 96 10.58 -0.94 -5.76
N LYS A 97 10.30 0.34 -5.54
CA LYS A 97 11.29 1.40 -5.41
C LYS A 97 11.20 2.06 -4.04
N HIS A 98 12.30 2.01 -3.29
CA HIS A 98 12.37 2.64 -1.97
C HIS A 98 13.15 3.97 -2.01
N PHE A 99 12.49 5.03 -1.55
CA PHE A 99 13.04 6.37 -1.39
C PHE A 99 13.30 6.67 0.08
N GLN A 100 14.50 6.32 0.55
CA GLN A 100 14.92 6.60 1.92
C GLN A 100 14.99 8.11 2.19
N ARG A 101 14.57 8.52 3.39
CA ARG A 101 14.58 9.92 3.80
C ARG A 101 16.02 10.46 3.84
N THR A 102 16.19 11.68 3.34
CA THR A 102 17.47 12.39 3.41
C THR A 102 17.59 13.19 4.72
N ARG A 103 18.64 14.00 4.87
CA ARG A 103 18.78 14.95 5.99
C ARG A 103 17.72 16.08 6.01
N VAL A 104 16.88 16.20 4.99
CA VAL A 104 15.86 17.26 4.87
C VAL A 104 14.46 16.67 5.03
N GLY A 105 13.67 17.22 5.96
CA GLY A 105 12.27 16.83 6.16
C GLY A 105 11.70 17.33 7.49
N TYR A 106 10.36 17.28 7.62
CA TYR A 106 9.63 17.56 8.85
C TYR A 106 8.56 16.47 9.02
N ILE A 107 8.46 15.92 10.23
CA ILE A 107 7.44 14.93 10.60
C ILE A 107 6.76 15.43 11.87
N ARG A 108 5.44 15.30 11.91
CA ARG A 108 4.61 15.57 13.08
C ARG A 108 4.56 14.30 13.93
N ASN A 109 5.56 14.10 14.79
CA ASN A 109 5.80 12.83 15.50
C ASN A 109 4.59 12.32 16.30
N GLU A 110 3.70 13.19 16.78
CA GLU A 110 2.47 12.79 17.49
C GLU A 110 1.50 11.97 16.63
N ASN A 111 1.66 12.00 15.30
CA ASN A 111 0.86 11.19 14.37
C ASN A 111 1.59 9.91 13.93
N PHE A 112 2.89 9.77 14.22
CA PHE A 112 3.76 8.71 13.67
C PHE A 112 4.52 7.96 14.77
N SER A 113 3.88 7.78 15.93
CA SER A 113 4.49 7.17 17.13
C SER A 113 4.56 5.65 17.11
#